data_AF-A0A960NPG4-F1
#
_entry.id   AF-A0A960NPG4-F1
#
_cell.length_a   1.000
_cell.length_b   1.000
_cell.length_c   1.000
_cell.angle_alpha   90.00
_cell.angle_beta   90.00
_cell.angle_gamma   90.00
#
_symmetry.space_group_name_H-M   'P 1'
#
loop_
_entity.id
_entity.type
_entity.pdbx_description
1 polymer ?
#
loop_
_entity_poly.entity_id
_entity_poly.type
_entity_poly.pdbx_seq_one_letter_code
_entity_poly.pdbx_strand_id
1 'polypeptide(L)'
;MKKIWLIAAMSWLACFSGNRAEAKVTLDSGYTMLVVPARYSVIQIMMDVIDLRPCVLVAYQSDPALPGQYRVDVWNGQAWLEVNAADLADLNFVRVPPANVVLVGSDSLVPPEVLSALELRPDLVRIYDVDNASIVNDLDPVFSWNRREWAWFAARYNLALEDEAAAYRNSSWYDQPGPLPRNQHQDTFVPAPSVTRKSVVIEPVVLDEPVREEIRHLGEPVEKETTGLQQPELNTPAPVLPSPRLSEPLPMDDEVVELDPAPVVESVLDADTPEAPLK
;
A
#
# COMPACT_ATOMS: atom_id res chain seq x y z
N MET A 1 -6.01 57.57 14.64
CA MET A 1 -5.24 57.03 13.50
C MET A 1 -4.60 55.71 13.92
N LYS A 2 -5.23 54.56 13.63
CA LYS A 2 -4.64 53.22 13.79
C LYS A 2 -5.16 52.36 12.63
N LYS A 3 -4.32 52.11 11.63
CA LYS A 3 -4.63 51.33 10.42
C LYS A 3 -4.21 49.87 10.66
N ILE A 4 -5.21 49.01 10.80
CA ILE A 4 -5.43 47.76 10.05
C ILE A 4 -4.15 47.11 9.50
N TRP A 5 -3.70 46.02 10.14
CA TRP A 5 -2.93 44.95 9.50
C TRP A 5 -3.85 43.74 9.38
N LEU A 6 -4.49 43.65 8.21
CA LEU A 6 -5.39 42.57 7.80
C LEU A 6 -4.63 41.70 6.78
N ILE A 7 -4.63 40.40 7.04
CA ILE A 7 -4.62 39.31 6.05
C ILE A 7 -3.43 39.28 5.08
N ALA A 8 -2.39 38.53 5.48
CA ALA A 8 -1.41 37.96 4.56
C ALA A 8 -1.06 36.53 5.02
N ALA A 9 -2.04 35.62 5.00
CA ALA A 9 -1.82 34.20 5.25
C ALA A 9 -2.93 33.35 4.60
N MET A 10 -3.19 33.56 3.30
CA MET A 10 -4.16 32.73 2.56
C MET A 10 -3.90 32.79 1.05
N SER A 11 -2.84 32.12 0.59
CA SER A 11 -2.72 31.64 -0.81
C SER A 11 -1.44 30.82 -0.98
N TRP A 12 -1.45 29.60 -0.45
CA TRP A 12 -0.53 28.53 -0.83
C TRP A 12 -1.34 27.25 -1.09
N LEU A 13 -2.46 27.40 -1.80
CA LEU A 13 -3.39 26.31 -2.14
C LEU A 13 -3.88 26.46 -3.58
N ALA A 14 -2.96 26.52 -4.54
CA ALA A 14 -3.27 26.37 -5.96
C ALA A 14 -2.01 25.90 -6.69
N CYS A 15 -2.20 24.96 -7.63
CA CYS A 15 -1.19 24.37 -8.52
C CYS A 15 -0.50 23.09 -8.02
N PHE A 16 -1.28 22.12 -7.53
CA PHE A 16 -0.96 20.69 -7.77
C PHE A 16 -2.14 19.98 -8.44
N SER A 17 -2.80 20.65 -9.40
CA SER A 17 -3.59 19.97 -10.44
C SER A 17 -2.60 19.38 -11.44
N GLY A 18 -1.88 18.34 -11.02
CA GLY A 18 -1.03 17.57 -11.90
C GLY A 18 -1.90 17.02 -13.02
N ASN A 19 -1.46 17.22 -14.27
CA ASN A 19 -1.87 16.39 -15.38
C ASN A 19 -1.81 14.93 -14.90
N ARG A 20 -2.97 14.33 -14.63
CA ARG A 20 -3.11 12.88 -14.45
C ARG A 20 -2.87 12.33 -15.84
N ALA A 21 -1.60 12.22 -16.20
CA ALA A 21 -1.20 11.46 -17.36
C ALA A 21 -1.82 10.09 -17.13
N GLU A 22 -2.78 9.72 -17.98
CA GLU A 22 -3.20 8.34 -18.12
C GLU A 22 -1.93 7.61 -18.58
N ALA A 23 -1.11 7.22 -17.59
CA ALA A 23 0.01 6.36 -17.79
C ALA A 23 -0.61 5.07 -18.32
N LYS A 24 -0.56 4.91 -19.64
CA LYS A 24 -0.84 3.66 -20.30
C LYS A 24 0.30 2.76 -19.85
N VAL A 25 0.14 2.16 -18.68
CA VAL A 25 1.06 1.18 -18.12
C VAL A 25 1.03 0.02 -19.09
N THR A 26 2.03 -0.03 -19.96
CA THR A 26 2.39 -1.24 -20.68
C THR A 26 2.90 -2.22 -19.64
N LEU A 27 2.00 -3.02 -19.09
CA LEU A 27 2.25 -4.13 -18.18
C LEU A 27 2.98 -5.24 -18.95
N ASP A 28 4.24 -5.01 -19.32
CA ASP A 28 5.12 -6.08 -19.81
C ASP A 28 5.59 -6.99 -18.64
N SER A 29 5.39 -6.51 -17.40
CA SER A 29 5.50 -7.24 -16.14
C SER A 29 4.15 -7.10 -15.42
N GLY A 30 3.53 -8.19 -14.97
CA GLY A 30 2.16 -8.19 -14.42
C GLY A 30 1.90 -7.19 -13.28
N TYR A 31 0.63 -6.96 -12.95
CA TYR A 31 0.23 -6.00 -11.92
C TYR A 31 0.20 -6.63 -10.52
N THR A 32 0.25 -5.80 -9.49
CA THR A 32 0.14 -6.23 -8.08
C THR A 32 -1.30 -6.11 -7.60
N MET A 33 -1.81 -7.13 -6.91
CA MET A 33 -3.10 -7.07 -6.22
C MET A 33 -2.88 -6.81 -4.73
N LEU A 34 -3.53 -5.77 -4.20
CA LEU A 34 -3.49 -5.38 -2.80
C LEU A 34 -4.80 -5.81 -2.15
N VAL A 35 -4.74 -6.71 -1.18
CA VAL A 35 -5.89 -7.20 -0.41
C VAL A 35 -5.78 -6.63 1.00
N VAL A 36 -6.70 -5.73 1.37
CA VAL A 36 -6.56 -4.92 2.59
C VAL A 36 -7.86 -4.86 3.39
N PRO A 37 -7.81 -4.65 4.72
CA PRO A 37 -9.02 -4.46 5.49
C PRO A 37 -9.69 -3.15 5.08
N ALA A 38 -11.04 -3.13 5.11
CA ALA A 38 -11.85 -1.96 4.81
C ALA A 38 -11.83 -0.90 5.93
N ARG A 39 -10.63 -0.54 6.39
CA ARG A 39 -10.37 0.51 7.37
C ARG A 39 -9.99 1.78 6.64
N TYR A 40 -10.53 2.91 7.10
CA TYR A 40 -10.33 4.20 6.44
C TYR A 40 -8.86 4.57 6.26
N SER A 41 -8.02 4.43 7.32
CA SER A 41 -6.59 4.76 7.25
C SER A 41 -5.83 3.91 6.23
N VAL A 42 -6.13 2.62 6.18
CA VAL A 42 -5.50 1.66 5.26
C VAL A 42 -5.92 1.94 3.82
N ILE A 43 -7.23 2.07 3.58
CA ILE A 43 -7.75 2.38 2.24
C ILE A 43 -7.12 3.68 1.71
N GLN A 44 -6.99 4.70 2.55
CA GLN A 44 -6.42 5.98 2.13
C GLN A 44 -4.97 5.82 1.63
N ILE A 45 -4.12 5.10 2.36
CA ILE A 45 -2.74 4.79 1.94
C ILE A 45 -2.74 3.99 0.65
N MET A 46 -3.60 2.99 0.54
CA MET A 46 -3.63 2.10 -0.62
C MET A 46 -4.12 2.82 -1.87
N MET A 47 -5.07 3.75 -1.74
CA MET A 47 -5.49 4.62 -2.85
C MET A 47 -4.34 5.50 -3.33
N ASP A 48 -3.57 6.09 -2.40
CA ASP A 48 -2.37 6.85 -2.74
C ASP A 48 -1.32 5.96 -3.45
N VAL A 49 -1.19 4.69 -3.06
CA VAL A 49 -0.32 3.71 -3.72
C VAL A 49 -0.79 3.38 -5.15
N ILE A 50 -2.09 3.18 -5.38
CA ILE A 50 -2.67 2.93 -6.72
C ILE A 50 -2.47 4.13 -7.65
N ASP A 51 -2.50 5.34 -7.11
CA ASP A 51 -2.21 6.54 -7.89
C ASP A 51 -0.72 6.63 -8.31
N LEU A 52 0.19 5.98 -7.57
CA LEU A 52 1.63 5.95 -7.85
C LEU A 52 2.08 4.75 -8.68
N ARG A 53 1.36 3.62 -8.61
CA ARG A 53 1.74 2.34 -9.23
C ARG A 53 0.50 1.59 -9.75
N PRO A 54 0.61 0.84 -10.86
CA PRO A 54 -0.48 0.00 -11.37
C PRO A 54 -0.76 -1.18 -10.42
N CYS A 55 -1.75 -1.04 -9.56
CA CYS A 55 -2.24 -2.12 -8.72
C CYS A 55 -3.76 -2.17 -8.67
N VAL A 56 -4.28 -3.36 -8.35
CA VAL A 56 -5.71 -3.58 -8.13
C VAL A 56 -5.93 -3.66 -6.62
N LEU A 57 -6.85 -2.86 -6.10
CA LEU A 57 -7.19 -2.84 -4.68
C LEU A 57 -8.45 -3.65 -4.42
N VAL A 58 -8.35 -4.53 -3.45
CA VAL A 58 -9.41 -5.38 -2.93
C VAL A 58 -9.52 -5.09 -1.45
N ALA A 59 -10.66 -4.55 -1.02
CA ALA A 59 -10.98 -4.32 0.37
C ALA A 59 -11.84 -5.47 0.90
N TYR A 60 -11.52 -6.00 2.08
CA TYR A 60 -12.39 -6.96 2.76
C TYR A 60 -12.93 -6.34 4.06
N GLN A 61 -14.21 -6.59 4.32
CA GLN A 61 -14.91 -6.11 5.51
C GLN A 61 -15.61 -7.28 6.20
N SER A 62 -15.43 -7.38 7.52
CA SER A 62 -16.27 -8.24 8.36
C SER A 62 -17.60 -7.55 8.61
N ASP A 63 -18.71 -8.24 8.33
CA ASP A 63 -20.04 -7.74 8.70
C ASP A 63 -20.28 -7.95 10.21
N PRO A 64 -20.46 -6.89 11.01
CA PRO A 64 -20.76 -7.05 12.42
C PRO A 64 -22.14 -7.68 12.68
N ALA A 65 -23.07 -7.60 11.73
CA ALA A 65 -24.41 -8.19 11.87
C ALA A 65 -24.43 -9.70 11.60
N LEU A 66 -23.49 -10.18 10.78
CA LEU A 66 -23.43 -11.57 10.32
C LEU A 66 -22.02 -12.14 10.58
N PRO A 67 -21.72 -12.58 11.82
CA PRO A 67 -20.42 -13.11 12.16
C PRO A 67 -20.09 -14.32 11.27
N GLY A 68 -18.93 -14.25 10.60
CA GLY A 68 -18.49 -15.27 9.64
C GLY A 68 -18.85 -15.00 8.19
N GLN A 69 -19.65 -13.97 7.91
CA GLN A 69 -19.81 -13.45 6.55
C GLN A 69 -18.89 -12.25 6.34
N TYR A 70 -18.21 -12.27 5.21
CA TYR A 70 -17.25 -11.25 4.83
C TYR A 70 -17.63 -10.71 3.47
N ARG A 71 -17.64 -9.40 3.37
CA ARG A 71 -17.86 -8.69 2.12
C ARG A 71 -16.50 -8.35 1.53
N VAL A 72 -16.31 -8.66 0.25
CA VAL A 72 -15.12 -8.29 -0.49
C VAL A 72 -15.54 -7.27 -1.54
N ASP A 73 -14.90 -6.11 -1.56
CA ASP A 73 -15.13 -5.06 -2.53
C ASP A 73 -13.86 -4.81 -3.34
N VAL A 74 -13.97 -4.73 -4.65
CA VAL A 74 -12.86 -4.48 -5.57
C VAL A 74 -12.97 -3.06 -6.13
N TRP A 75 -11.87 -2.32 -6.09
CA TRP A 75 -11.79 -1.00 -6.70
C TRP A 75 -11.50 -1.12 -8.20
N ASN A 76 -12.42 -0.64 -9.04
CA ASN A 76 -12.26 -0.66 -10.50
C ASN A 76 -11.65 0.64 -11.09
N GLY A 77 -11.22 1.57 -10.23
CA GLY A 77 -10.76 2.91 -10.63
C GLY A 77 -11.83 4.00 -10.57
N GLN A 78 -13.11 3.64 -10.48
CA GLN A 78 -14.25 4.57 -10.46
C GLN A 78 -15.18 4.33 -9.28
N ALA A 79 -15.46 3.06 -8.98
CA ALA A 79 -16.38 2.64 -7.94
C ALA A 79 -15.90 1.33 -7.30
N TRP A 80 -16.40 1.09 -6.09
CA TRP A 80 -16.28 -0.18 -5.41
C TRP A 80 -17.31 -1.16 -5.96
N LEU A 81 -16.85 -2.33 -6.40
CA LEU A 81 -17.68 -3.42 -6.88
C LEU A 81 -17.66 -4.55 -5.85
N GLU A 82 -18.83 -4.97 -5.40
CA GLU A 82 -18.94 -6.10 -4.49
C GLU A 82 -18.65 -7.42 -5.23
N VAL A 83 -17.83 -8.27 -4.63
CA VAL A 83 -17.37 -9.55 -5.18
C VAL A 83 -17.53 -10.63 -4.12
N ASN A 84 -17.89 -11.84 -4.55
CA ASN A 84 -18.00 -12.98 -3.65
C ASN A 84 -16.61 -13.49 -3.23
N ALA A 85 -16.47 -14.01 -2.01
CA ALA A 85 -15.23 -14.63 -1.55
C ALA A 85 -14.77 -15.79 -2.45
N ALA A 86 -15.72 -16.54 -3.03
CA ALA A 86 -15.40 -17.59 -4.00
C ALA A 86 -14.74 -17.03 -5.28
N ASP A 87 -15.24 -15.90 -5.79
CA ASP A 87 -14.66 -15.24 -6.97
C ASP A 87 -13.28 -14.64 -6.68
N LEU A 88 -12.99 -14.34 -5.40
CA LEU A 88 -11.65 -13.92 -4.97
C LEU A 88 -10.62 -15.04 -5.10
N ALA A 89 -10.99 -16.28 -4.75
CA ALA A 89 -10.11 -17.44 -4.86
C ALA A 89 -9.74 -17.73 -6.32
N ASP A 90 -10.73 -17.70 -7.21
CA ASP A 90 -10.55 -17.99 -8.63
C ASP A 90 -10.05 -16.79 -9.44
N LEU A 91 -10.08 -15.58 -8.86
CA LEU A 91 -9.87 -14.30 -9.55
C LEU A 91 -10.78 -14.09 -10.77
N ASN A 92 -12.01 -14.60 -10.75
CA ASN A 92 -12.93 -14.49 -11.88
C ASN A 92 -13.30 -13.05 -12.26
N PHE A 93 -13.03 -12.09 -11.38
CA PHE A 93 -13.25 -10.67 -11.61
C PHE A 93 -12.11 -9.96 -12.36
N VAL A 94 -10.95 -10.60 -12.58
CA VAL A 94 -9.83 -10.02 -13.34
C VAL A 94 -9.49 -10.83 -14.58
N ARG A 95 -9.18 -10.14 -15.68
CA ARG A 95 -8.89 -10.77 -16.98
C ARG A 95 -7.50 -11.40 -17.05
N VAL A 96 -6.55 -10.81 -16.35
CA VAL A 96 -5.14 -11.24 -16.29
C VAL A 96 -4.86 -11.52 -14.82
N PRO A 97 -4.20 -12.62 -14.43
CA PRO A 97 -3.84 -12.85 -13.04
C PRO A 97 -2.74 -11.86 -12.58
N PRO A 98 -2.74 -11.42 -11.31
CA PRO A 98 -1.71 -10.57 -10.75
C PRO A 98 -0.40 -11.34 -10.64
N ALA A 99 0.72 -10.64 -10.82
CA ALA A 99 2.05 -11.21 -10.62
C ALA A 99 2.40 -11.35 -9.13
N ASN A 100 1.95 -10.40 -8.30
CA ASN A 100 2.17 -10.40 -6.87
C ASN A 100 0.85 -10.14 -6.15
N VAL A 101 0.64 -10.80 -5.01
CA VAL A 101 -0.49 -10.53 -4.14
C VAL A 101 0.04 -10.08 -2.79
N VAL A 102 -0.39 -8.92 -2.32
CA VAL A 102 -0.06 -8.42 -0.98
C VAL A 102 -1.32 -8.48 -0.13
N LEU A 103 -1.27 -9.23 0.97
CA LEU A 103 -2.34 -9.31 1.96
C LEU A 103 -1.94 -8.51 3.20
N VAL A 104 -2.73 -7.50 3.54
CA VAL A 104 -2.55 -6.67 4.72
C VAL A 104 -3.55 -7.08 5.80
N GLY A 105 -3.08 -7.29 7.03
CA GLY A 105 -3.89 -7.63 8.20
C GLY A 105 -3.32 -8.78 9.02
N SER A 106 -3.57 -8.73 10.33
CA SER A 106 -3.25 -9.81 11.25
C SER A 106 -4.13 -11.05 11.02
N ASP A 107 -3.68 -12.22 11.46
CA ASP A 107 -4.42 -13.49 11.35
C ASP A 107 -5.83 -13.43 11.96
N SER A 108 -6.02 -12.58 12.98
CA SER A 108 -7.31 -12.36 13.64
C SER A 108 -8.26 -11.45 12.85
N LEU A 109 -7.74 -10.62 11.96
CA LEU A 109 -8.51 -9.68 11.15
C LEU A 109 -8.82 -10.23 9.77
N VAL A 110 -7.93 -11.06 9.22
CA VAL A 110 -8.12 -11.67 7.91
C VAL A 110 -9.11 -12.83 8.03
N PRO A 111 -10.18 -12.84 7.21
CA PRO A 111 -11.11 -13.96 7.16
C PRO A 111 -10.41 -15.26 6.75
N PRO A 112 -10.69 -16.41 7.40
CA PRO A 112 -10.04 -17.68 7.05
C PRO A 112 -10.33 -18.11 5.60
N GLU A 113 -11.47 -17.71 5.05
CA GLU A 113 -11.83 -17.94 3.65
C GLU A 113 -10.94 -17.14 2.69
N VAL A 114 -10.68 -15.87 3.01
CA VAL A 114 -9.78 -15.01 2.22
C VAL A 114 -8.34 -15.50 2.36
N LEU A 115 -7.94 -15.91 3.56
CA LEU A 115 -6.60 -16.46 3.81
C LEU A 115 -6.37 -17.74 3.00
N SER A 116 -7.25 -18.73 3.12
CA SER A 116 -7.12 -20.01 2.42
C SER A 116 -7.17 -19.87 0.90
N ALA A 117 -7.97 -18.93 0.39
CA ALA A 117 -8.01 -18.60 -1.04
C ALA A 117 -6.67 -18.04 -1.56
N LEU A 118 -5.97 -17.23 -0.75
CA LEU A 118 -4.73 -16.59 -1.15
C LEU A 118 -3.48 -17.43 -0.85
N GLU A 119 -3.51 -18.29 0.18
CA GLU A 119 -2.38 -19.14 0.58
C GLU A 119 -1.95 -20.15 -0.48
N LEU A 120 -2.84 -20.50 -1.42
CA LEU A 120 -2.50 -21.38 -2.55
C LEU A 120 -1.57 -20.71 -3.57
N ARG A 121 -1.29 -19.40 -3.42
CA ARG A 121 -0.47 -18.63 -4.36
C ARG A 121 0.98 -18.54 -3.86
N PRO A 122 1.96 -18.87 -4.72
CA PRO A 122 3.38 -18.80 -4.35
C PRO A 122 3.87 -17.37 -4.09
N ASP A 123 3.27 -16.37 -4.73
CA ASP A 123 3.71 -14.97 -4.72
C ASP A 123 2.91 -14.11 -3.72
N LEU A 124 2.51 -14.71 -2.59
CA LEU A 124 1.78 -14.02 -1.53
C LEU A 124 2.75 -13.36 -0.53
N VAL A 125 2.71 -12.03 -0.47
CA VAL A 125 3.39 -11.23 0.56
C VAL A 125 2.38 -10.89 1.65
N ARG A 126 2.72 -11.18 2.91
CA ARG A 126 1.85 -10.94 4.06
C ARG A 126 2.40 -9.78 4.90
N ILE A 127 1.54 -8.81 5.17
CA ILE A 127 1.80 -7.63 6.01
C ILE A 127 0.89 -7.76 7.22
N TYR A 128 1.43 -8.09 8.38
CA TYR A 128 0.62 -8.38 9.58
C TYR A 128 0.13 -7.11 10.27
N ASP A 129 0.92 -6.04 10.20
CA ASP A 129 0.63 -4.78 10.87
C ASP A 129 -0.28 -3.90 10.04
N VAL A 130 -1.21 -3.24 10.74
CA VAL A 130 -2.20 -2.32 10.13
C VAL A 130 -1.82 -0.86 10.41
N ASP A 131 -0.67 -0.63 11.03
CA ASP A 131 -0.14 0.71 11.25
C ASP A 131 0.38 1.31 9.94
N ASN A 132 0.17 2.61 9.77
CA ASN A 132 0.51 3.32 8.54
C ASN A 132 2.02 3.24 8.25
N ALA A 133 2.89 3.31 9.26
CA ALA A 133 4.33 3.25 9.07
C ALA A 133 4.76 1.84 8.66
N SER A 134 4.29 0.81 9.38
CA SER A 134 4.60 -0.59 9.06
C SER A 134 4.13 -0.95 7.65
N ILE A 135 2.92 -0.54 7.25
CA ILE A 135 2.39 -0.80 5.91
C ILE A 135 3.32 -0.24 4.83
N VAL A 136 3.75 1.02 4.94
CA VAL A 136 4.60 1.63 3.89
C VAL A 136 5.98 0.98 3.85
N ASN A 137 6.53 0.62 5.02
CA ASN A 137 7.80 -0.13 5.16
C ASN A 137 7.72 -1.51 4.53
N ASP A 138 6.69 -2.29 4.84
CA ASP A 138 6.53 -3.65 4.35
C ASP A 138 6.19 -3.70 2.85
N LEU A 139 5.71 -2.58 2.28
CA LEU A 139 5.48 -2.43 0.84
C LEU A 139 6.74 -2.08 0.05
N ASP A 140 7.84 -1.67 0.70
CA ASP A 140 9.08 -1.27 0.02
C ASP A 140 9.72 -2.39 -0.83
N PRO A 141 9.79 -3.66 -0.37
CA PRO A 141 10.35 -4.74 -1.18
C PRO A 141 9.56 -4.99 -2.47
N VAL A 142 8.26 -4.67 -2.49
CA VAL A 142 7.36 -4.90 -3.63
C VAL A 142 7.43 -3.75 -4.63
N PHE A 143 7.45 -2.51 -4.15
CA PHE A 143 7.36 -1.32 -5.01
C PHE A 143 8.66 -0.55 -5.19
N SER A 144 9.69 -0.86 -4.38
CA SER A 144 11.00 -0.23 -4.35
C SER A 144 10.90 1.29 -4.31
N TRP A 145 10.43 1.83 -3.18
CA TRP A 145 10.11 3.25 -3.07
C TRP A 145 11.36 4.11 -3.25
N ASN A 146 11.22 5.20 -4.00
CA ASN A 146 12.30 6.18 -4.09
C ASN A 146 12.27 7.15 -2.88
N ARG A 147 13.38 7.85 -2.64
CA ARG A 147 13.51 8.80 -1.52
C ARG A 147 12.45 9.91 -1.53
N ARG A 148 11.96 10.31 -2.71
CA ARG A 148 10.92 11.35 -2.84
C ARG A 148 9.54 10.81 -2.43
N GLU A 149 9.24 9.58 -2.80
CA GLU A 149 8.02 8.86 -2.39
C GLU A 149 8.01 8.66 -0.87
N TRP A 150 9.13 8.23 -0.29
CA TRP A 150 9.30 8.15 1.16
C TRP A 150 9.01 9.48 1.86
N ALA A 151 9.64 10.57 1.41
CA ALA A 151 9.40 11.91 1.95
C ALA A 151 7.94 12.36 1.80
N TRP A 152 7.30 11.99 0.69
CA TRP A 152 5.90 12.31 0.43
C TRP A 152 4.95 11.56 1.38
N PHE A 153 5.11 10.25 1.54
CA PHE A 153 4.32 9.45 2.49
C PHE A 153 4.49 9.95 3.92
N ALA A 154 5.73 10.24 4.34
CA ALA A 154 6.01 10.75 5.67
C ALA A 154 5.33 12.10 5.94
N ALA A 155 5.39 13.04 4.98
CA ALA A 155 4.70 14.32 5.12
C ALA A 155 3.17 14.16 5.11
N ARG A 156 2.64 13.27 4.26
CA ARG A 156 1.20 13.04 4.10
C ARG A 156 0.55 12.42 5.33
N TYR A 157 1.25 11.47 5.95
CA TYR A 157 0.76 10.67 7.08
C TYR A 157 1.39 11.05 8.43
N ASN A 158 2.16 12.15 8.47
CA ASN A 158 2.88 12.63 9.65
C ASN A 158 3.76 11.54 10.30
N LEU A 159 4.50 10.81 9.47
CA LEU A 159 5.40 9.75 9.90
C LEU A 159 6.81 10.32 10.12
N ALA A 160 7.51 9.79 11.12
CA ALA A 160 8.93 10.05 11.30
C ALA A 160 9.72 9.17 10.33
N LEU A 161 10.57 9.77 9.50
CA LEU A 161 11.53 9.03 8.69
C LEU A 161 12.80 8.82 9.49
N GLU A 162 13.10 7.57 9.79
CA GLU A 162 14.39 7.16 10.28
C GLU A 162 15.17 6.49 9.15
N ASP A 163 16.40 6.93 8.97
CA ASP A 163 17.28 6.41 7.95
C ASP A 163 18.21 5.39 8.60
N GLU A 164 17.85 4.11 8.55
CA GLU A 164 18.64 3.04 9.18
C GLU A 164 20.07 2.98 8.62
N ALA A 165 20.25 3.37 7.36
CA ALA A 165 21.55 3.47 6.72
C ALA A 165 22.35 4.71 7.14
N ALA A 166 21.77 5.67 7.85
CA ALA A 166 22.49 6.85 8.33
C ALA A 166 23.56 6.47 9.35
N ALA A 167 23.30 5.49 10.23
CA ALA A 167 24.31 4.99 11.17
C ALA A 167 25.52 4.41 10.43
N TYR A 168 25.29 3.61 9.38
CA TYR A 168 26.36 3.03 8.57
C TYR A 168 27.09 4.06 7.71
N ARG A 169 26.39 5.06 7.17
CA ARG A 169 27.01 6.15 6.39
C ARG A 169 27.82 7.11 7.25
N ASN A 170 27.38 7.33 8.49
CA ASN A 170 28.11 8.11 9.47
C ASN A 170 29.26 7.30 10.08
N SER A 171 29.22 5.97 10.02
CA SER A 171 30.38 5.13 10.30
C SER A 171 31.40 5.32 9.18
N SER A 172 32.36 6.21 9.39
CA SER A 172 33.55 6.26 8.54
C SER A 172 34.24 4.91 8.63
N TRP A 173 34.89 4.48 7.54
CA TRP A 173 35.82 3.34 7.58
C TRP A 173 36.84 3.46 8.74
N TYR A 174 37.17 4.69 9.14
CA TYR A 174 38.08 4.98 10.26
C TYR A 174 37.44 4.90 11.66
N ASP A 175 36.12 4.99 11.76
CA ASP A 175 35.38 4.95 13.03
C ASP A 175 34.93 3.54 13.39
N GLN A 176 34.99 2.61 12.43
CA GLN A 176 34.82 1.20 12.72
C GLN A 176 36.05 0.76 13.54
N PRO A 177 35.86 0.14 14.73
CA PRO A 177 36.94 -0.57 15.39
C PRO A 177 37.30 -1.73 14.47
N GLY A 178 38.17 -1.46 13.50
CA GLY A 178 38.65 -2.47 12.58
C GLY A 178 39.14 -3.64 13.43
N PRO A 179 38.92 -4.89 13.01
CA PRO A 179 39.66 -5.98 13.62
C PRO A 179 41.12 -5.56 13.56
N LEU A 180 41.73 -5.27 14.72
CA LEU A 180 43.16 -5.08 14.84
C LEU A 180 43.74 -6.19 13.98
N PRO A 181 44.58 -5.88 12.96
CA PRO A 181 45.02 -6.87 12.00
C PRO A 181 45.44 -8.08 12.80
N ARG A 182 44.61 -9.13 12.76
CA ARG A 182 44.95 -10.38 13.39
C ARG A 182 46.23 -10.71 12.66
N ASN A 183 47.33 -10.80 13.39
CA ASN A 183 48.63 -11.25 12.89
C ASN A 183 48.44 -12.67 12.35
N GLN A 184 47.72 -12.80 11.24
CA GLN A 184 47.72 -13.94 10.35
C GLN A 184 49.09 -13.79 9.69
N HIS A 185 50.04 -14.45 10.33
CA HIS A 185 51.34 -14.78 9.78
C HIS A 185 51.25 -14.88 8.26
N GLN A 186 51.98 -14.02 7.55
CA GLN A 186 52.75 -14.34 6.36
C GLN A 186 52.20 -15.46 5.47
N ASP A 187 50.92 -15.39 5.08
CA ASP A 187 50.46 -16.16 3.94
C ASP A 187 51.04 -15.47 2.70
N THR A 188 52.24 -15.94 2.37
CA THR A 188 52.96 -15.75 1.12
C THR A 188 51.98 -15.43 0.01
N PHE A 189 52.06 -14.22 -0.53
CA PHE A 189 51.31 -13.83 -1.71
C PHE A 189 51.70 -14.80 -2.84
N VAL A 190 50.92 -15.86 -3.04
CA VAL A 190 51.02 -16.71 -4.21
C VAL A 190 50.25 -15.97 -5.30
N PRO A 191 50.92 -15.32 -6.27
CA PRO A 191 50.21 -14.68 -7.36
C PRO A 191 49.32 -15.72 -8.02
N ALA A 192 48.03 -15.39 -8.18
CA ALA A 192 47.09 -16.27 -8.84
C ALA A 192 47.69 -16.66 -10.21
N PRO A 193 47.71 -17.97 -10.56
CA PRO A 193 48.20 -18.38 -11.86
C PRO A 193 47.38 -17.65 -12.91
N SER A 194 48.07 -17.01 -13.87
CA SER A 194 47.44 -16.34 -14.99
C SER A 194 46.58 -17.34 -15.74
N VAL A 195 45.28 -17.37 -15.42
CA VAL A 195 44.31 -18.14 -16.19
C VAL A 195 44.17 -17.40 -17.51
N THR A 196 44.88 -17.89 -18.52
CA THR A 196 44.68 -17.51 -19.92
C THR A 196 43.21 -17.73 -20.23
N ARG A 197 42.41 -16.66 -20.19
CA ARG A 197 41.02 -16.67 -20.65
C ARG A 197 41.08 -16.99 -22.14
N LYS A 198 40.81 -18.25 -22.46
CA LYS A 198 40.54 -18.71 -23.81
C LYS A 198 39.35 -17.88 -24.29
N SER A 199 39.61 -16.93 -25.18
CA SER A 199 38.59 -16.10 -25.81
C SER A 199 37.59 -17.03 -26.48
N VAL A 200 36.43 -17.20 -25.86
CA VAL A 200 35.29 -17.84 -26.51
C VAL A 200 34.86 -16.85 -27.58
N VAL A 201 35.17 -17.19 -28.82
CA VAL A 201 34.64 -16.52 -30.01
C VAL A 201 33.15 -16.80 -29.99
N ILE A 202 32.36 -15.82 -29.57
CA ILE A 202 30.91 -15.87 -29.66
C ILE A 202 30.59 -15.68 -31.14
N GLU A 203 30.18 -16.76 -31.81
CA GLU A 203 29.63 -16.66 -33.15
C GLU A 203 28.37 -15.77 -33.11
N PRO A 204 28.25 -14.80 -34.02
CA PRO A 204 27.06 -13.95 -34.08
C PRO A 204 25.85 -14.83 -34.43
N VAL A 205 24.94 -14.97 -33.47
CA VAL A 205 23.62 -15.57 -33.70
C VAL A 205 22.90 -14.70 -34.73
N VAL A 206 22.70 -15.27 -35.91
CA VAL A 206 21.86 -14.70 -36.97
C VAL A 206 20.43 -14.70 -36.45
N LEU A 207 19.88 -13.51 -36.20
CA LEU A 207 18.45 -13.33 -35.96
C LEU A 207 17.72 -13.60 -37.26
N ASP A 208 16.99 -14.72 -37.32
CA ASP A 208 16.02 -14.97 -38.38
C ASP A 208 14.92 -13.89 -38.32
N GLU A 209 14.65 -13.28 -39.47
CA GLU A 209 13.66 -12.22 -39.63
C GLU A 209 12.25 -12.69 -39.25
N PRO A 210 11.42 -11.83 -38.62
CA PRO A 210 10.04 -12.16 -38.34
C PRO A 210 9.25 -12.27 -39.65
N VAL A 211 8.73 -13.47 -39.89
CA VAL A 211 7.70 -13.76 -40.91
C VAL A 211 6.53 -12.82 -40.66
N ARG A 212 6.40 -11.84 -41.55
CA ARG A 212 5.30 -10.88 -41.63
C ARG A 212 4.05 -11.64 -42.06
N GLU A 213 3.26 -12.13 -41.11
CA GLU A 213 1.94 -12.67 -41.39
C GLU A 213 0.99 -11.53 -41.80
N GLU A 214 0.63 -11.57 -43.08
CA GLU A 214 -0.33 -10.74 -43.76
C GLU A 214 -1.74 -11.04 -43.24
N ILE A 215 -2.21 -10.24 -42.27
CA ILE A 215 -3.58 -10.31 -41.78
C ILE A 215 -4.53 -9.89 -42.91
N ARG A 216 -5.16 -10.88 -43.53
CA ARG A 216 -6.25 -10.71 -44.50
C ARG A 216 -7.45 -10.07 -43.81
N HIS A 217 -7.76 -8.85 -44.21
CA HIS A 217 -9.06 -8.22 -43.98
C HIS A 217 -10.16 -8.98 -44.75
N LEU A 218 -10.99 -9.70 -44.01
CA LEU A 218 -12.37 -10.08 -44.35
C LEU A 218 -13.19 -9.48 -43.20
N GLY A 219 -14.05 -8.47 -43.33
CA GLY A 219 -15.01 -8.24 -44.40
C GLY A 219 -16.37 -8.76 -43.93
N GLU A 220 -17.11 -7.96 -43.14
CA GLU A 220 -18.59 -8.01 -43.09
C GLU A 220 -19.16 -6.76 -42.40
N PRO A 221 -19.93 -5.91 -43.11
CA PRO A 221 -20.73 -4.86 -42.51
C PRO A 221 -22.12 -5.45 -42.16
N VAL A 222 -22.40 -5.68 -40.88
CA VAL A 222 -23.76 -5.99 -40.45
C VAL A 222 -24.52 -4.68 -40.23
N GLU A 223 -25.48 -4.48 -41.11
CA GLU A 223 -26.46 -3.42 -41.07
C GLU A 223 -27.38 -3.53 -39.84
N LYS A 224 -27.61 -2.37 -39.22
CA LYS A 224 -28.90 -1.86 -38.72
C LYS A 224 -29.81 -2.82 -37.93
N GLU A 225 -29.97 -2.52 -36.64
CA GLU A 225 -31.30 -2.56 -36.05
C GLU A 225 -31.51 -1.36 -35.11
N THR A 226 -32.36 -0.46 -35.57
CA THR A 226 -32.87 0.71 -34.87
C THR A 226 -34.03 0.26 -34.00
N THR A 227 -33.84 0.22 -32.68
CA THR A 227 -34.94 -0.07 -31.75
C THR A 227 -34.94 0.93 -30.60
N GLY A 228 -35.88 1.88 -30.69
CA GLY A 228 -36.65 2.39 -29.55
C GLY A 228 -35.92 3.21 -28.49
N LEU A 229 -35.71 4.51 -28.77
CA LEU A 229 -35.72 5.51 -27.71
C LEU A 229 -37.13 5.59 -27.13
N GLN A 230 -37.33 4.99 -25.96
CA GLN A 230 -38.50 5.25 -25.13
C GLN A 230 -38.00 5.95 -23.87
N GLN A 231 -38.07 7.28 -23.89
CA GLN A 231 -37.94 8.11 -22.70
C GLN A 231 -39.18 7.88 -21.82
N PRO A 232 -39.04 7.42 -20.57
CA PRO A 232 -40.05 7.67 -19.58
C PRO A 232 -39.86 9.10 -19.06
N GLU A 233 -40.77 10.00 -19.44
CA GLU A 233 -41.05 11.20 -18.66
C GLU A 233 -41.49 10.77 -17.26
N LEU A 234 -40.58 10.84 -16.28
CA LEU A 234 -40.94 10.77 -14.87
C LEU A 234 -40.72 12.14 -14.24
N ASN A 235 -41.70 13.00 -14.50
CA ASN A 235 -41.84 14.32 -13.90
C ASN A 235 -42.41 14.14 -12.48
N THR A 236 -41.57 13.75 -11.53
CA THR A 236 -41.93 13.71 -10.11
C THR A 236 -41.40 14.99 -9.46
N PRO A 237 -42.26 15.87 -8.91
CA PRO A 237 -41.79 17.05 -8.19
C PRO A 237 -40.95 16.62 -6.98
N ALA A 238 -39.79 17.26 -6.83
CA ALA A 238 -38.86 17.00 -5.74
C ALA A 238 -39.57 17.10 -4.38
N PRO A 239 -39.39 16.14 -3.46
CA PRO A 239 -39.86 16.27 -2.09
C PRO A 239 -39.13 17.47 -1.45
N VAL A 240 -39.91 18.46 -1.04
CA VAL A 240 -39.45 19.60 -0.25
C VAL A 240 -38.85 19.04 1.05
N LEU A 241 -37.51 18.99 1.12
CA LEU A 241 -36.81 18.66 2.36
C LEU A 241 -37.16 19.74 3.40
N PRO A 242 -37.67 19.36 4.59
CA PRO A 242 -37.86 20.32 5.67
C PRO A 242 -36.50 20.93 6.01
N SER A 243 -36.43 22.27 5.99
CA SER A 243 -35.24 23.01 6.36
C SER A 243 -34.72 22.53 7.71
N PRO A 244 -33.41 22.32 7.87
CA PRO A 244 -32.83 21.96 9.16
C PRO A 244 -33.18 23.07 10.15
N ARG A 245 -34.01 22.74 11.15
CA ARG A 245 -34.23 23.62 12.29
C ARG A 245 -32.86 23.85 12.92
N LEU A 246 -32.47 25.13 13.01
CA LEU A 246 -31.39 25.56 13.88
C LEU A 246 -31.68 24.96 15.26
N SER A 247 -30.87 23.99 15.68
CA SER A 247 -30.90 23.47 17.03
C SER A 247 -30.62 24.63 17.98
N GLU A 248 -31.56 24.84 18.90
CA GLU A 248 -31.36 25.68 20.08
C GLU A 248 -30.03 25.34 20.76
N PRO A 249 -29.25 26.34 21.20
CA PRO A 249 -28.06 26.09 21.99
C PRO A 249 -28.47 25.40 23.29
N LEU A 250 -27.95 24.19 23.50
CA LEU A 250 -28.10 23.46 24.75
C LEU A 250 -27.51 24.30 25.90
N PRO A 251 -28.19 24.36 27.06
CA PRO A 251 -27.61 24.97 28.25
C PRO A 251 -26.34 24.20 28.62
N MET A 252 -25.23 24.93 28.68
CA MET A 252 -23.98 24.46 29.26
C MET A 252 -24.20 24.39 30.77
N ASP A 253 -24.51 23.20 31.27
CA ASP A 253 -24.42 22.93 32.69
C ASP A 253 -22.94 22.80 33.05
N ASP A 254 -22.41 23.86 33.68
CA ASP A 254 -21.11 23.89 34.34
C ASP A 254 -21.13 22.93 35.56
N GLU A 255 -21.11 21.63 35.32
CA GLU A 255 -20.85 20.64 36.38
C GLU A 255 -19.33 20.44 36.49
N VAL A 256 -18.73 21.22 37.39
CA VAL A 256 -17.35 21.05 37.84
C VAL A 256 -17.25 19.72 38.57
N VAL A 257 -16.91 18.64 37.85
CA VAL A 257 -16.54 17.37 38.45
C VAL A 257 -15.14 17.53 39.04
N GLU A 258 -15.11 17.80 40.35
CA GLU A 258 -13.92 17.75 41.19
C GLU A 258 -13.42 16.31 41.24
N LEU A 259 -12.44 16.01 40.37
CA LEU A 259 -11.77 14.72 40.33
C LEU A 259 -10.87 14.58 41.56
N ASP A 260 -11.28 13.72 42.48
CA ASP A 260 -10.48 13.28 43.62
C ASP A 260 -9.10 12.77 43.15
N PRO A 261 -7.99 13.21 43.78
CA PRO A 261 -6.65 12.75 43.43
C PRO A 261 -6.48 11.27 43.80
N ALA A 262 -6.04 10.48 42.82
CA ALA A 262 -5.78 9.05 42.98
C ALA A 262 -4.77 8.75 44.11
N PRO A 263 -4.94 7.65 44.85
CA PRO A 263 -4.04 7.26 45.93
C PRO A 263 -2.65 6.91 45.38
N VAL A 264 -1.62 7.53 45.96
CA VAL A 264 -0.21 7.21 45.76
C VAL A 264 0.03 5.77 46.23
N VAL A 265 0.25 4.85 45.31
CA VAL A 265 0.65 3.48 45.62
C VAL A 265 2.17 3.48 45.82
N GLU A 266 2.63 3.39 47.06
CA GLU A 266 4.02 3.11 47.40
C GLU A 266 4.39 1.73 46.85
N SER A 267 5.26 1.72 45.84
CA SER A 267 5.90 0.52 45.31
C SER A 267 6.89 -0.02 46.33
N VAL A 268 6.48 -1.05 47.05
CA VAL A 268 7.35 -1.91 47.88
C VAL A 268 8.30 -2.67 46.94
N LEU A 269 9.59 -2.36 47.05
CA LEU A 269 10.68 -3.17 46.52
C LEU A 269 10.75 -4.47 47.33
N ASP A 270 10.29 -5.58 46.75
CA ASP A 270 10.72 -6.91 47.19
C ASP A 270 11.74 -7.44 46.18
N ALA A 271 13.00 -7.34 46.60
CA ALA A 271 14.08 -8.17 46.11
C ALA A 271 13.84 -9.61 46.57
N ASP A 272 14.01 -10.58 45.67
CA ASP A 272 14.81 -11.80 45.86
C ASP A 272 14.44 -12.80 44.74
N THR A 273 15.37 -13.07 43.82
CA THR A 273 15.23 -14.18 42.87
C THR A 273 16.54 -14.95 42.89
N PRO A 274 16.55 -16.20 43.40
CA PRO A 274 17.75 -17.00 43.52
C PRO A 274 18.18 -17.58 42.17
N GLU A 275 19.49 -17.51 41.91
CA GLU A 275 20.19 -18.20 40.84
C GLU A 275 19.95 -19.72 40.89
N ALA A 276 19.62 -20.31 39.74
CA ALA A 276 19.64 -21.75 39.55
C ALA A 276 20.97 -22.19 38.90
N PRO A 277 21.57 -23.31 39.33
CA PRO A 277 22.86 -23.76 38.82
C PRO A 277 22.75 -24.52 37.49
N LEU A 278 23.72 -24.23 36.61
CA LEU A 278 24.00 -24.95 35.37
C LEU A 278 24.34 -26.43 35.63
N LYS A 279 23.84 -27.32 34.77
CA LYS A 279 24.38 -28.65 34.51
C LYS A 279 24.87 -28.72 33.07
#